data_AF-A0A949HQH0-F1
#
_entry.id   AF-A0A949HQH0-F1
#
_cell.length_a   1.000
_cell.length_b   1.000
_cell.length_c   1.000
_cell.angle_alpha   90.00
_cell.angle_beta   90.00
_cell.angle_gamma   90.00
#
_symmetry.space_group_name_H-M   'P 1'
#
loop_
_entity.id
_entity.type
_entity.pdbx_description
1 polymer ?
#
loop_
_entity_poly.entity_id
_entity_poly.type
_entity_poly.pdbx_seq_one_letter_code
_entity_poly.pdbx_strand_id
1 'polypeptide(L)'
;MKISFIAAIVSPLRFFIAAAAIGLLVTARAHASSYTLTTLNGNLNSGSWSLGEVIPGDYSAGGQAVVDEQNVNVLVGMYNTSVHSSSGGGNTYTLSGTSFGPSLPGATLTGNIIANGTVGGMSFDGTWAKIVLASTFQYLIGKYDGPNSGAEVWDIGGIAAGSTIYIPQFAKPGSGAQAGELIMTSGAGAKYQMTGWTLFHSDQPNSVPDGGSTALLLGAALSVIGLLRRQAH
;
A
#
# COMPACT_ATOMS: atom_id res chain seq x y z
N MET A 1 -14.09 75.59 13.81
CA MET A 1 -14.25 74.44 12.90
C MET A 1 -13.51 73.25 13.52
N LYS A 2 -14.23 72.36 14.22
CA LYS A 2 -13.66 71.18 14.89
C LYS A 2 -13.80 69.98 13.94
N ILE A 3 -12.67 69.40 13.53
CA ILE A 3 -12.64 68.16 12.75
C ILE A 3 -12.45 67.02 13.75
N SER A 4 -13.49 66.22 13.97
CA SER A 4 -13.43 65.01 14.79
C SER A 4 -12.97 63.83 13.94
N PHE A 5 -11.82 63.25 14.28
CA PHE A 5 -11.38 61.95 13.77
C PHE A 5 -12.06 60.83 14.57
N ILE A 6 -12.91 60.04 13.92
CA ILE A 6 -13.43 58.77 14.45
C ILE A 6 -12.42 57.68 14.07
N ALA A 7 -11.57 57.28 15.02
CA ALA A 7 -10.73 56.10 14.88
C ALA A 7 -11.58 54.85 15.16
N ALA A 8 -11.89 54.08 14.12
CA ALA A 8 -12.52 52.78 14.25
C ALA A 8 -11.50 51.79 14.87
N ILE A 9 -11.67 51.51 16.16
CA ILE A 9 -10.95 50.43 16.86
C ILE A 9 -11.54 49.10 16.36
N VAL A 10 -10.94 48.53 15.33
CA VAL A 10 -11.27 47.18 14.87
C VAL A 10 -10.74 46.19 15.90
N SER A 11 -11.65 45.60 16.68
CA SER A 11 -11.35 44.71 17.80
C SER A 11 -10.55 43.46 17.37
N PRO A 12 -9.42 43.13 18.05
CA PRO A 12 -8.59 41.95 17.75
C PRO A 12 -9.31 40.61 17.95
N LEU A 13 -10.45 40.62 18.64
CA LEU A 13 -11.28 39.44 18.88
C LEU A 13 -11.83 38.82 17.58
N ARG A 14 -12.06 39.65 16.54
CA ARG A 14 -12.58 39.17 15.24
C ARG A 14 -11.53 38.39 14.44
N PHE A 15 -10.24 38.70 14.62
CA PHE A 15 -9.16 37.97 13.96
C PHE A 15 -8.89 36.59 14.57
N PHE A 16 -9.05 36.44 15.89
CA PHE A 16 -8.87 35.15 16.55
C PHE A 16 -9.94 34.11 16.20
N ILE A 17 -11.20 34.55 16.02
CA ILE A 17 -12.30 33.64 15.64
C ILE A 17 -12.13 33.15 14.20
N ALA A 18 -11.64 33.99 13.29
CA ALA A 18 -11.37 33.60 11.90
C ALA A 18 -10.20 32.60 11.80
N ALA A 19 -9.13 32.78 12.59
CA ALA A 19 -7.99 31.86 12.61
C ALA A 19 -8.35 30.48 13.21
N ALA A 20 -9.20 30.43 14.24
CA ALA A 20 -9.70 29.17 14.81
C ALA A 20 -10.61 28.42 13.83
N ALA A 21 -11.45 29.13 13.07
CA ALA A 21 -12.30 28.53 12.05
C ALA A 21 -11.49 27.97 10.85
N ILE A 22 -10.40 28.65 10.45
CA ILE A 22 -9.49 28.14 9.41
C ILE A 22 -8.65 26.97 9.94
N GLY A 23 -8.18 27.03 11.19
CA GLY A 23 -7.46 25.92 11.83
C GLY A 23 -8.32 24.65 11.98
N LEU A 24 -9.61 24.81 12.26
CA LEU A 24 -10.56 23.69 12.35
C LEU A 24 -11.04 23.18 10.97
N LEU A 25 -10.90 24.00 9.92
CA LEU A 25 -11.22 23.60 8.54
C LEU A 25 -10.07 22.84 7.84
N VAL A 26 -8.85 22.88 8.38
CA VAL A 26 -7.69 22.15 7.83
C VAL A 26 -7.59 20.71 8.36
N THR A 27 -8.35 20.33 9.39
CA THR A 27 -8.49 18.93 9.81
C THR A 27 -9.72 18.26 9.18
N ALA A 28 -9.81 18.30 7.85
CA ALA A 28 -10.82 17.55 7.12
C ALA A 28 -10.21 16.29 6.49
N ARG A 29 -10.31 15.19 7.26
CA ARG A 29 -10.48 13.81 6.81
C ARG A 29 -9.33 13.19 6.00
N ALA A 30 -8.40 12.55 6.71
CA ALA A 30 -7.98 11.22 6.26
C ALA A 30 -9.20 10.30 6.44
N HIS A 31 -10.01 10.14 5.39
CA HIS A 31 -11.03 9.09 5.39
C HIS A 31 -10.28 7.76 5.41
N ALA A 32 -10.30 7.08 6.55
CA ALA A 32 -9.89 5.68 6.61
C ALA A 32 -10.90 4.87 5.79
N SER A 33 -10.50 4.51 4.57
CA SER A 33 -11.30 3.67 3.68
C SER A 33 -10.92 2.20 3.86
N SER A 34 -11.89 1.31 3.65
CA SER A 34 -11.69 -0.13 3.70
C SER A 34 -11.77 -0.71 2.30
N TYR A 35 -10.78 -1.52 1.93
CA TYR A 35 -10.68 -2.17 0.62
C TYR A 35 -10.62 -3.67 0.80
N THR A 36 -11.48 -4.41 0.10
CA THR A 36 -11.44 -5.87 0.05
C THR A 36 -10.78 -6.30 -1.25
N LEU A 37 -9.70 -7.06 -1.11
CA LEU A 37 -8.92 -7.61 -2.20
C LEU A 37 -9.28 -9.09 -2.27
N THR A 38 -9.65 -9.56 -3.44
CA THR A 38 -9.92 -10.97 -3.70
C THR A 38 -8.78 -11.56 -4.50
N THR A 39 -8.56 -12.87 -4.36
CA THR A 39 -7.64 -13.62 -5.24
C THR A 39 -8.31 -13.97 -6.56
N LEU A 40 -7.56 -14.57 -7.48
CA LEU A 40 -8.14 -15.06 -8.73
C LEU A 40 -9.12 -16.22 -8.47
N ASN A 41 -10.34 -16.15 -9.01
CA ASN A 41 -11.37 -17.16 -8.82
C ASN A 41 -11.81 -17.76 -10.15
N GLY A 42 -10.88 -18.44 -10.83
CA GLY A 42 -11.11 -19.22 -12.06
C GLY A 42 -11.51 -18.40 -13.29
N ASN A 43 -11.66 -17.10 -13.10
CA ASN A 43 -11.91 -16.11 -14.12
C ASN A 43 -10.73 -15.16 -14.04
N LEU A 44 -9.93 -15.09 -15.10
CA LEU A 44 -8.80 -14.16 -15.18
C LEU A 44 -9.23 -12.72 -14.87
N ASN A 45 -10.51 -12.37 -15.02
CA ASN A 45 -11.05 -11.03 -14.71
C ASN A 45 -11.46 -10.81 -13.24
N SER A 46 -11.12 -11.69 -12.30
CA SER A 46 -11.60 -11.54 -10.92
C SER A 46 -10.70 -10.63 -10.08
N GLY A 47 -11.31 -9.56 -9.57
CA GLY A 47 -10.75 -8.64 -8.59
C GLY A 47 -10.18 -7.37 -9.23
N SER A 48 -10.79 -6.21 -8.93
CA SER A 48 -10.34 -4.88 -9.42
C SER A 48 -8.88 -4.53 -9.07
N TRP A 49 -8.25 -5.33 -8.20
CA TRP A 49 -6.91 -5.11 -7.65
C TRP A 49 -5.95 -6.26 -7.91
N SER A 50 -6.40 -7.43 -8.38
CA SER A 50 -5.53 -8.60 -8.62
C SER A 50 -4.68 -8.35 -9.86
N LEU A 51 -3.36 -8.33 -9.70
CA LEU A 51 -2.42 -8.28 -10.82
C LEU A 51 -2.19 -9.69 -11.38
N GLY A 52 -2.14 -10.69 -10.50
CA GLY A 52 -1.97 -12.07 -10.89
C GLY A 52 -1.34 -12.91 -9.79
N GLU A 53 -0.99 -14.12 -10.17
CA GLU A 53 -0.57 -15.16 -9.25
C GLU A 53 0.75 -15.79 -9.64
N VAL A 54 1.41 -16.33 -8.62
CA VAL A 54 2.67 -17.06 -8.73
C VAL A 54 2.53 -18.39 -8.02
N ILE A 55 2.73 -19.49 -8.74
CA ILE A 55 3.01 -20.79 -8.14
C ILE A 55 4.53 -20.93 -8.08
N PRO A 56 5.13 -20.84 -6.88
CA PRO A 56 6.57 -21.00 -6.73
C PRO A 56 6.98 -22.44 -7.07
N GLY A 57 8.05 -22.56 -7.84
CA GLY A 57 8.85 -23.79 -7.93
C GLY A 57 10.01 -23.76 -6.94
N ASP A 58 11.14 -24.38 -7.31
CA ASP A 58 12.32 -24.39 -6.47
C ASP A 58 12.93 -22.98 -6.32
N TYR A 59 12.97 -22.48 -5.09
CA TYR A 59 13.43 -21.13 -4.78
C TYR A 59 14.92 -20.92 -5.10
N SER A 60 15.25 -19.83 -5.80
CA SER A 60 16.60 -19.27 -5.84
C SER A 60 16.94 -18.51 -4.55
N ALA A 61 18.23 -18.48 -4.19
CA ALA A 61 18.74 -17.80 -2.99
C ALA A 61 18.40 -16.29 -2.96
N GLY A 62 18.21 -15.72 -1.77
CA GLY A 62 17.96 -14.27 -1.61
C GLY A 62 17.04 -13.87 -0.45
N GLY A 63 16.36 -14.82 0.19
CA GLY A 63 15.37 -14.53 1.24
C GLY A 63 14.01 -14.12 0.68
N GLN A 64 12.97 -14.13 1.52
CA GLN A 64 11.57 -13.98 1.07
C GLN A 64 11.34 -12.67 0.29
N ALA A 65 11.81 -11.54 0.81
CA ALA A 65 11.50 -10.24 0.22
C ALA A 65 12.08 -10.06 -1.19
N VAL A 66 13.30 -10.54 -1.42
CA VAL A 66 13.95 -10.49 -2.74
C VAL A 66 13.21 -11.39 -3.74
N VAL A 67 12.79 -12.58 -3.30
CA VAL A 67 11.99 -13.49 -4.12
C VAL A 67 10.63 -12.85 -4.45
N ASP A 68 10.00 -12.25 -3.46
CA ASP A 68 8.70 -11.59 -3.61
C ASP A 68 8.80 -10.39 -4.58
N GLU A 69 9.84 -9.57 -4.49
CA GLU A 69 10.12 -8.46 -5.43
C GLU A 69 10.30 -8.95 -6.87
N GLN A 70 11.09 -10.01 -7.05
CA GLN A 70 11.30 -10.64 -8.35
C GLN A 70 9.97 -11.14 -8.94
N ASN A 71 9.14 -11.78 -8.11
CA ASN A 71 7.84 -12.28 -8.52
C ASN A 71 6.90 -11.17 -8.98
N VAL A 72 6.82 -10.07 -8.22
CA VAL A 72 6.03 -8.90 -8.62
C VAL A 72 6.55 -8.30 -9.93
N ASN A 73 7.87 -8.13 -10.07
CA ASN A 73 8.48 -7.56 -11.27
C ASN A 73 8.30 -8.44 -12.52
N VAL A 74 8.26 -9.76 -12.38
CA VAL A 74 7.92 -10.66 -13.49
C VAL A 74 6.48 -10.44 -13.94
N LEU A 75 5.52 -10.38 -13.02
CA LEU A 75 4.11 -10.10 -13.36
C LEU A 75 3.94 -8.71 -13.98
N VAL A 76 4.60 -7.68 -13.46
CA VAL A 76 4.61 -6.33 -14.07
C VAL A 76 5.17 -6.37 -15.50
N GLY A 77 6.29 -7.07 -15.71
CA GLY A 77 6.89 -7.23 -17.04
C GLY A 77 5.97 -7.97 -18.01
N MET A 78 5.29 -9.01 -17.54
CA MET A 78 4.25 -9.72 -18.28
C MET A 78 3.10 -8.79 -18.65
N TYR A 79 2.64 -7.94 -17.72
CA TYR A 79 1.53 -7.02 -17.97
C TYR A 79 1.88 -6.04 -19.08
N ASN A 80 3.07 -5.44 -18.98
CA ASN A 80 3.60 -4.49 -19.95
C ASN A 80 3.86 -5.12 -21.34
N THR A 81 3.96 -6.44 -21.43
CA THR A 81 4.14 -7.19 -22.69
C THR A 81 2.89 -7.96 -23.13
N SER A 82 1.78 -7.85 -22.38
CA SER A 82 0.52 -8.57 -22.62
C SER A 82 0.66 -10.10 -22.66
N VAL A 83 1.60 -10.66 -21.90
CA VAL A 83 1.82 -12.11 -21.78
C VAL A 83 1.03 -12.66 -20.59
N HIS A 84 -0.04 -13.42 -20.83
CA HIS A 84 -0.94 -13.85 -19.75
C HIS A 84 -0.45 -14.99 -18.88
N SER A 85 0.45 -15.84 -19.38
CA SER A 85 1.02 -16.94 -18.60
C SER A 85 2.47 -17.17 -19.02
N SER A 86 3.33 -17.43 -18.04
CA SER A 86 4.75 -17.67 -18.28
C SER A 86 5.31 -18.63 -17.22
N SER A 87 6.37 -19.35 -17.57
CA SER A 87 7.19 -20.06 -16.61
C SER A 87 8.61 -19.49 -16.64
N GLY A 88 9.18 -19.26 -15.45
CA GLY A 88 10.49 -18.62 -15.33
C GLY A 88 11.08 -18.86 -13.96
N GLY A 89 12.38 -19.19 -13.90
CA GLY A 89 13.06 -19.43 -12.61
C GLY A 89 12.44 -20.56 -11.76
N GLY A 90 11.79 -21.53 -12.40
CA GLY A 90 11.05 -22.61 -11.72
C GLY A 90 9.61 -22.26 -11.34
N ASN A 91 9.22 -20.98 -11.38
CA ASN A 91 7.89 -20.52 -11.01
C ASN A 91 6.94 -20.51 -12.22
N THR A 92 5.65 -20.66 -11.95
CA THR A 92 4.58 -20.42 -12.92
C THR A 92 3.87 -19.12 -12.56
N TYR A 93 3.69 -18.24 -13.54
CA TYR A 93 3.08 -16.93 -13.42
C TYR A 93 1.81 -16.87 -14.26
N THR A 94 0.74 -16.32 -13.69
CA THR A 94 -0.53 -16.11 -14.38
C THR A 94 -1.01 -14.70 -14.10
N LEU A 95 -1.17 -13.89 -15.14
CA LEU A 95 -1.74 -12.55 -15.02
C LEU A 95 -3.26 -12.59 -14.94
N SER A 96 -3.81 -11.67 -14.18
CA SER A 96 -5.21 -11.32 -14.30
C SER A 96 -5.50 -10.62 -15.63
N GLY A 97 -6.77 -10.60 -16.01
CA GLY A 97 -7.33 -9.78 -17.09
C GLY A 97 -7.74 -8.38 -16.63
N THR A 98 -7.41 -7.99 -15.38
CA THR A 98 -7.69 -6.65 -14.88
C THR A 98 -6.79 -5.65 -15.58
N SER A 99 -7.39 -4.57 -16.09
CA SER A 99 -6.66 -3.48 -16.73
C SER A 99 -6.31 -2.41 -15.70
N PHE A 100 -5.01 -2.16 -15.52
CA PHE A 100 -4.45 -1.13 -14.62
C PHE A 100 -3.94 0.11 -15.36
N GLY A 101 -4.19 0.19 -16.67
CA GLY A 101 -3.72 1.28 -17.54
C GLY A 101 -2.71 0.81 -18.59
N PRO A 102 -2.02 1.72 -19.28
CA PRO A 102 -1.15 1.38 -20.41
C PRO A 102 0.13 0.63 -19.99
N SER A 103 0.61 0.87 -18.77
CA SER A 103 1.81 0.24 -18.22
C SER A 103 1.80 0.32 -16.71
N LEU A 104 2.48 -0.64 -16.08
CA LEU A 104 2.73 -0.69 -14.65
C LEU A 104 4.21 -0.41 -14.34
N PRO A 105 4.51 0.35 -13.27
CA PRO A 105 5.89 0.53 -12.82
C PRO A 105 6.47 -0.73 -12.19
N GLY A 106 7.78 -0.89 -12.17
CA GLY A 106 8.43 -1.97 -11.42
C GLY A 106 8.22 -1.83 -9.92
N ALA A 107 8.34 -2.93 -9.19
CA ALA A 107 8.36 -2.96 -7.74
C ALA A 107 9.79 -2.74 -7.23
N THR A 108 9.92 -1.93 -6.17
CA THR A 108 11.16 -1.80 -5.40
C THR A 108 10.94 -2.23 -3.96
N LEU A 109 11.89 -3.02 -3.46
CA LEU A 109 11.94 -3.34 -2.04
C LEU A 109 12.09 -2.08 -1.21
N THR A 110 11.13 -1.90 -0.33
CA THR A 110 11.27 -0.97 0.79
C THR A 110 11.85 -1.76 1.95
N GLY A 111 12.72 -1.16 2.76
CA GLY A 111 13.32 -1.81 3.93
C GLY A 111 12.35 -2.35 4.99
N ASN A 112 11.03 -2.30 4.76
CA ASN A 112 9.98 -2.86 5.61
C ASN A 112 9.48 -4.19 5.03
N ILE A 113 10.23 -5.26 5.29
CA ILE A 113 9.76 -6.64 5.16
C ILE A 113 8.91 -6.92 6.39
N ILE A 114 7.61 -7.18 6.23
CA ILE A 114 6.77 -7.57 7.37
C ILE A 114 6.56 -9.08 7.33
N ALA A 115 7.61 -9.80 7.73
CA ALA A 115 7.49 -11.20 8.08
C ALA A 115 6.86 -11.29 9.48
N ASN A 116 5.62 -11.77 9.52
CA ASN A 116 4.87 -12.30 10.66
C ASN A 116 5.36 -11.92 12.07
N GLY A 117 4.60 -11.08 12.77
CA GLY A 117 4.81 -10.77 14.19
C GLY A 117 4.97 -9.28 14.48
N THR A 118 3.86 -8.63 14.77
CA THR A 118 3.76 -7.34 15.50
C THR A 118 4.71 -6.23 15.06
N VAL A 119 4.78 -5.95 13.76
CA VAL A 119 5.04 -4.59 13.26
C VAL A 119 4.19 -4.42 12.01
N GLY A 120 3.19 -3.52 12.02
CA GLY A 120 2.35 -3.22 10.84
C GLY A 120 0.86 -3.58 10.92
N GLY A 121 0.33 -3.86 12.11
CA GLY A 121 -1.13 -3.85 12.33
C GLY A 121 -1.91 -4.95 11.58
N MET A 122 -1.27 -6.07 11.21
CA MET A 122 -1.99 -7.19 10.63
C MET A 122 -2.77 -7.96 11.70
N SER A 123 -4.07 -8.15 11.48
CA SER A 123 -4.93 -8.96 12.35
C SER A 123 -5.77 -9.94 11.55
N PHE A 124 -6.01 -11.12 12.10
CA PHE A 124 -6.84 -12.16 11.48
C PHE A 124 -8.21 -12.23 12.15
N ASP A 125 -9.28 -12.39 11.37
CA ASP A 125 -10.64 -12.59 11.88
C ASP A 125 -11.21 -14.00 11.61
N GLY A 126 -10.40 -14.89 11.03
CA GLY A 126 -10.81 -16.25 10.64
C GLY A 126 -11.29 -16.37 9.19
N THR A 127 -11.37 -15.25 8.45
CA THR A 127 -11.66 -15.21 7.02
C THR A 127 -10.71 -14.28 6.27
N TRP A 128 -10.41 -13.13 6.87
CA TRP A 128 -9.60 -12.07 6.30
C TRP A 128 -8.37 -11.81 7.16
N ALA A 129 -7.27 -11.51 6.48
CA ALA A 129 -6.17 -10.77 7.07
C ALA A 129 -6.39 -9.28 6.79
N LYS A 130 -6.46 -8.50 7.87
CA LYS A 130 -6.65 -7.05 7.84
C LYS A 130 -5.29 -6.38 7.97
N ILE A 131 -4.97 -5.40 7.13
CA ILE A 131 -3.73 -4.62 7.15
C ILE A 131 -4.09 -3.14 7.21
N VAL A 132 -3.47 -2.36 8.09
CA VAL A 132 -3.58 -0.90 8.07
C VAL A 132 -2.34 -0.33 7.40
N LEU A 133 -2.51 0.39 6.29
CA LEU A 133 -1.40 0.93 5.54
C LEU A 133 -0.75 2.10 6.29
N ALA A 134 0.54 1.99 6.59
CA ALA A 134 1.29 3.09 7.22
C ALA A 134 1.72 4.18 6.22
N SER A 135 1.79 3.84 4.93
CA SER A 135 2.18 4.70 3.81
C SER A 135 1.36 4.34 2.57
N THR A 136 1.56 5.04 1.47
CA THR A 136 1.11 4.59 0.15
C THR A 136 2.05 3.53 -0.39
N PHE A 137 1.51 2.51 -1.03
CA PHE A 137 2.28 1.44 -1.66
C PHE A 137 1.74 1.20 -3.08
N GLN A 138 2.55 0.57 -3.92
CA GLN A 138 2.15 0.20 -5.27
C GLN A 138 1.66 -1.25 -5.31
N TYR A 139 2.37 -2.18 -4.67
CA TYR A 139 2.02 -3.60 -4.74
C TYR A 139 1.95 -4.24 -3.35
N LEU A 140 1.11 -5.24 -3.23
CA LEU A 140 1.03 -6.17 -2.11
C LEU A 140 1.14 -7.58 -2.66
N ILE A 141 1.98 -8.40 -2.06
CA ILE A 141 1.99 -9.84 -2.29
C ILE A 141 1.56 -10.56 -1.02
N GLY A 142 0.70 -11.57 -1.16
CA GLY A 142 0.28 -12.47 -0.09
C GLY A 142 0.70 -13.90 -0.41
N LYS A 143 1.37 -14.58 0.53
CA LYS A 143 1.86 -15.95 0.38
C LYS A 143 1.00 -16.93 1.15
N TYR A 144 0.67 -18.05 0.52
CA TYR A 144 -0.16 -19.12 1.08
C TYR A 144 0.60 -20.45 0.99
N ASP A 145 1.48 -20.72 1.96
CA ASP A 145 2.33 -21.93 1.92
C ASP A 145 1.55 -23.24 2.17
N GLY A 146 1.95 -24.32 1.49
CA GLY A 146 1.34 -25.65 1.49
C GLY A 146 1.61 -26.42 0.18
N PRO A 147 1.17 -27.69 0.03
CA PRO A 147 1.37 -28.46 -1.21
C PRO A 147 0.70 -27.80 -2.43
N ASN A 148 1.51 -27.45 -3.44
CA ASN A 148 1.11 -26.62 -4.58
C ASN A 148 0.66 -25.21 -4.17
N SER A 149 1.28 -24.64 -3.13
CA SER A 149 1.07 -23.26 -2.66
C SER A 149 1.21 -22.22 -3.76
N GLY A 150 0.72 -21.02 -3.49
CA GLY A 150 0.91 -19.88 -4.38
C GLY A 150 1.06 -18.57 -3.61
N ALA A 151 1.37 -17.54 -4.37
CA ALA A 151 1.30 -16.16 -3.95
C ALA A 151 0.35 -15.40 -4.88
N GLU A 152 -0.44 -14.49 -4.32
CA GLU A 152 -1.26 -13.55 -5.07
C GLU A 152 -0.60 -12.18 -4.98
N VAL A 153 -0.56 -11.47 -6.10
CA VAL A 153 -0.07 -10.09 -6.20
C VAL A 153 -1.24 -9.18 -6.53
N TRP A 154 -1.40 -8.15 -5.71
CA TRP A 154 -2.35 -7.07 -5.94
C TRP A 154 -1.63 -5.78 -6.29
N ASP A 155 -2.13 -5.07 -7.29
CA ASP A 155 -1.87 -3.64 -7.46
C ASP A 155 -2.75 -2.90 -6.46
N ILE A 156 -2.14 -2.17 -5.54
CA ILE A 156 -2.80 -1.36 -4.51
C ILE A 156 -2.46 0.13 -4.68
N GLY A 157 -1.91 0.48 -5.84
CA GLY A 157 -1.60 1.85 -6.22
C GLY A 157 -2.81 2.76 -6.07
N GLY A 158 -2.58 3.93 -5.48
CA GLY A 158 -3.63 4.92 -5.23
C GLY A 158 -4.46 4.68 -3.96
N ILE A 159 -4.24 3.60 -3.21
CA ILE A 159 -4.81 3.46 -1.86
C ILE A 159 -4.01 4.33 -0.89
N ALA A 160 -4.71 5.25 -0.22
CA ALA A 160 -4.12 6.21 0.70
C ALA A 160 -3.62 5.54 2.00
N ALA A 161 -2.55 6.11 2.57
CA ALA A 161 -2.08 5.77 3.92
C ALA A 161 -3.22 5.93 4.96
N GLY A 162 -3.21 5.09 5.98
CA GLY A 162 -4.26 4.98 7.00
C GLY A 162 -5.47 4.15 6.58
N SER A 163 -5.57 3.76 5.30
CA SER A 163 -6.61 2.85 4.82
C SER A 163 -6.40 1.43 5.35
N THR A 164 -7.51 0.70 5.47
CA THR A 164 -7.49 -0.72 5.80
C THR A 164 -7.67 -1.57 4.56
N ILE A 165 -6.76 -2.51 4.35
CA ILE A 165 -6.85 -3.54 3.32
C ILE A 165 -7.25 -4.87 3.95
N TYR A 166 -8.17 -5.59 3.32
CA TYR A 166 -8.57 -6.94 3.68
C TYR A 166 -8.16 -7.88 2.54
N ILE A 167 -7.26 -8.82 2.83
CA ILE A 167 -6.87 -9.91 1.92
C ILE A 167 -7.35 -11.24 2.48
N PRO A 168 -7.57 -12.27 1.64
CA PRO A 168 -8.01 -13.56 2.12
C PRO A 168 -7.01 -14.14 3.11
N GLN A 169 -7.46 -14.61 4.27
CA GLN A 169 -6.60 -15.31 5.22
C GLN A 169 -6.26 -16.71 4.72
N PHE A 170 -7.13 -17.33 3.91
CA PHE A 170 -6.92 -18.65 3.37
C PHE A 170 -7.21 -18.71 1.88
N ALA A 171 -6.40 -19.49 1.17
CA ALA A 171 -6.57 -19.77 -0.25
C ALA A 171 -6.26 -21.25 -0.53
N LYS A 172 -6.63 -21.70 -1.73
CA LYS A 172 -6.24 -23.02 -2.26
C LYS A 172 -6.03 -22.92 -3.77
N PRO A 173 -5.22 -23.80 -4.38
CA PRO A 173 -5.17 -23.94 -5.82
C PRO A 173 -6.55 -24.19 -6.40
N GLY A 174 -6.86 -23.51 -7.49
CA GLY A 174 -8.02 -23.74 -8.31
C GLY A 174 -8.05 -25.17 -8.83
N SER A 175 -9.26 -25.74 -8.92
CA SER A 175 -9.46 -27.09 -9.49
C SER A 175 -9.72 -27.05 -11.01
N GLY A 176 -9.69 -25.86 -11.63
CA GLY A 176 -9.78 -25.66 -13.07
C GLY A 176 -8.40 -25.81 -13.72
N ALA A 177 -8.35 -26.20 -14.99
CA ALA A 177 -7.13 -26.56 -15.73
C ALA A 177 -6.12 -25.40 -15.98
N GLN A 178 -6.22 -24.28 -15.26
CA GLN A 178 -5.32 -23.14 -15.37
C GLN A 178 -4.31 -23.23 -14.23
N ALA A 179 -3.05 -23.50 -14.56
CA ALA A 179 -1.97 -23.39 -13.59
C ALA A 179 -1.91 -21.94 -13.06
N GLY A 180 -1.79 -21.77 -11.73
CA GLY A 180 -1.72 -20.44 -11.11
C GLY A 180 -3.08 -19.79 -10.90
N GLU A 181 -4.00 -20.53 -10.27
CA GLU A 181 -5.25 -20.00 -9.73
C GLU A 181 -5.31 -20.27 -8.21
N LEU A 182 -5.62 -19.27 -7.40
CA LEU A 182 -5.74 -19.30 -5.95
C LEU A 182 -7.15 -18.87 -5.57
N ILE A 183 -8.00 -19.82 -5.22
CA ILE A 183 -9.37 -19.54 -4.81
C ILE A 183 -9.41 -19.24 -3.31
N MET A 184 -9.93 -18.07 -2.93
CA MET A 184 -10.26 -17.74 -1.55
C MET A 184 -11.15 -18.82 -0.94
N THR A 185 -10.77 -19.30 0.25
CA THR A 185 -11.58 -20.23 1.04
C THR A 185 -11.83 -19.61 2.41
N SER A 186 -13.04 -19.73 2.96
CA SER A 186 -13.37 -19.20 4.29
C SER A 186 -13.32 -20.28 5.37
N GLY A 187 -12.97 -19.87 6.59
CA GLY A 187 -13.12 -20.68 7.80
C GLY A 187 -11.93 -21.54 8.21
N ALA A 188 -11.95 -21.96 9.48
CA ALA A 188 -10.96 -22.86 10.05
C ALA A 188 -11.06 -24.25 9.41
N GLY A 189 -9.97 -24.73 8.79
CA GLY A 189 -9.94 -25.97 8.01
C GLY A 189 -9.82 -25.77 6.50
N ALA A 190 -9.78 -24.52 6.03
CA ALA A 190 -9.36 -24.17 4.68
C ALA A 190 -7.91 -24.62 4.41
N LYS A 191 -7.59 -24.92 3.14
CA LYS A 191 -6.40 -25.68 2.74
C LYS A 191 -5.08 -25.00 3.14
N TYR A 192 -4.88 -23.72 2.76
CA TYR A 192 -3.62 -23.02 2.99
C TYR A 192 -3.86 -21.66 3.63
N GLN A 193 -3.36 -21.51 4.85
CA GLN A 193 -3.37 -20.24 5.56
C GLN A 193 -2.27 -19.34 4.99
N MET A 194 -2.53 -18.05 4.97
CA MET A 194 -1.51 -17.06 4.64
C MET A 194 -0.36 -17.12 5.64
N THR A 195 0.85 -17.23 5.12
CA THR A 195 2.08 -17.40 5.90
C THR A 195 3.00 -16.19 5.86
N GLY A 196 2.85 -15.34 4.84
CA GLY A 196 3.66 -14.15 4.66
C GLY A 196 3.02 -13.15 3.73
N TRP A 197 3.53 -11.93 3.77
CA TRP A 197 3.13 -10.86 2.87
C TRP A 197 4.24 -9.81 2.78
N THR A 198 4.28 -9.08 1.67
CA THR A 198 5.26 -8.02 1.44
C THR A 198 4.60 -6.85 0.71
N LEU A 199 4.94 -5.61 1.12
CA LEU A 199 4.48 -4.38 0.47
C LEU A 199 5.63 -3.75 -0.32
N PHE A 200 5.32 -3.19 -1.50
CA PHE A 200 6.31 -2.60 -2.39
C PHE A 200 5.92 -1.18 -2.78
N HIS A 201 6.93 -0.33 -2.99
CA HIS A 201 6.76 0.94 -3.69
C HIS A 201 7.03 0.75 -5.19
N SER A 202 6.66 1.75 -5.99
CA SER A 202 7.01 1.77 -7.41
C SER A 202 8.48 2.17 -7.60
N ASP A 203 9.09 1.66 -8.67
CA ASP A 203 10.44 2.00 -9.14
C ASP A 203 10.52 3.35 -9.87
N GLN A 204 9.39 4.03 -10.02
CA GLN A 204 9.33 5.31 -10.71
C GLN A 204 10.19 6.32 -9.95
N PRO A 205 10.96 7.17 -10.66
CA PRO A 205 11.92 8.10 -10.05
C PRO A 205 11.31 9.23 -9.20
N ASN A 206 10.05 9.14 -8.79
CA ASN A 206 9.34 10.17 -8.03
C ASN A 206 8.97 9.73 -6.60
N SER A 207 9.91 9.10 -5.90
CA SER A 207 9.89 9.07 -4.43
C SER A 207 11.32 9.27 -3.94
N VAL A 208 11.80 10.50 -4.10
CA VAL A 208 12.85 11.01 -3.22
C VAL A 208 12.37 10.68 -1.79
N PRO A 209 13.14 9.93 -0.99
CA PRO A 209 12.81 9.70 0.42
C PRO A 209 12.49 11.05 1.05
N ASP A 210 11.43 11.16 1.86
CA ASP A 210 10.87 12.41 2.40
C ASP A 210 11.89 13.32 3.13
N GLY A 211 12.81 13.93 2.38
CA GLY A 211 13.65 15.04 2.80
C GLY A 211 12.82 16.31 2.96
N GLY A 212 11.60 16.32 2.40
CA GLY A 212 10.60 17.35 2.64
C GLY A 212 10.18 17.42 4.11
N SER A 213 9.98 16.27 4.76
CA SER A 213 9.61 16.21 6.19
C SER A 213 10.75 16.66 7.09
N THR A 214 11.99 16.28 6.78
CA THR A 214 13.19 16.68 7.53
C THR A 214 13.54 18.15 7.31
N ALA A 215 13.40 18.67 6.09
CA ALA A 215 13.61 20.09 5.80
C ALA A 215 12.52 20.98 6.41
N LEU A 216 11.26 20.53 6.46
CA LEU A 216 10.19 21.24 7.16
C LEU A 216 10.41 21.26 8.68
N LEU A 217 10.78 20.13 9.30
CA LEU A 217 11.10 20.08 10.73
C LEU A 217 12.33 20.93 11.08
N LEU A 218 13.38 20.90 10.25
CA LEU A 218 14.58 21.70 10.45
C LEU A 218 14.33 23.20 10.21
N GLY A 219 13.54 23.54 9.18
CA GLY A 219 13.11 24.91 8.90
C GLY A 219 12.20 25.48 9.98
N ALA A 220 11.28 24.68 10.52
CA ALA A 220 10.46 25.05 11.67
C ALA A 220 11.32 25.23 12.94
N ALA A 221 12.27 24.32 13.21
CA ALA A 221 13.17 24.42 14.35
C ALA A 221 14.06 25.68 14.30
N LEU A 222 14.60 26.02 13.13
CA LEU A 222 15.39 27.25 12.92
C LEU A 222 14.53 28.52 13.06
N SER A 223 13.28 28.48 12.60
CA SER A 223 12.35 29.61 12.74
C SER A 223 12.00 29.90 14.21
N VAL A 224 11.87 28.85 15.04
CA VAL A 224 11.66 28.98 16.49
C VAL A 224 12.91 29.55 17.19
N ILE A 225 14.11 29.12 16.80
CA ILE A 225 15.37 29.65 17.36
C ILE A 225 15.57 31.14 17.00
N GLY A 226 15.19 31.56 15.80
CA GLY A 226 15.24 32.96 15.37
C GLY A 226 14.33 33.88 16.19
N LEU A 227 13.15 33.39 16.60
CA LEU A 227 12.22 34.13 17.45
C LEU A 227 12.71 34.27 18.90
N LEU A 228 13.37 33.22 19.44
CA LEU A 228 13.96 33.27 20.78
C LEU A 228 15.12 34.26 20.88
N ARG A 229 15.89 34.47 19.80
CA ARG A 229 16.98 35.46 19.76
C ARG A 229 16.49 36.92 19.75
N ARG A 230 15.24 37.17 19.36
CA ARG A 230 14.64 38.52 19.34
C ARG A 230 14.04 38.94 20.70
N GLN A 231 13.87 38.00 21.63
CA GLN A 231 13.36 38.27 22.98
C GLN A 231 14.49 38.55 24.00
N ALA A 232 15.75 38.47 23.58
CA ALA A 232 16.94 38.68 24.42
C ALA A 232 17.59 40.07 24.24
N HIS A 233 16.88 41.04 23.66
CA HIS A 233 17.29 42.44 23.55
C HIS A 233 16.19 43.37 24.05
#